data_AF-A0A949XFP4-F1
#
_entry.id   AF-A0A949XFP4-F1
#
_cell.length_a   1.000
_cell.length_b   1.000
_cell.length_c   1.000
_cell.angle_alpha   90.00
_cell.angle_beta   90.00
_cell.angle_gamma   90.00
#
_symmetry.space_group_name_H-M   'P 1'
#
loop_
_entity.id
_entity.type
_entity.pdbx_description
1 polymer ?
#
loop_
_entity_poly.entity_id
_entity_poly.type
_entity_poly.pdbx_seq_one_letter_code
_entity_poly.pdbx_strand_id
1 'polypeptide(L)'
;MSRSWEVEDGRLLQPDPVREQDFILRVRRMQRLGTPHLAVNIALQSLPFVAAHLQVLESMHKALQEFARVTNAHFAEMSNGDVFLSWENTASANAVVDQLVAVIDMAGKHDVPRDNYLHIYHMPADYTALRERINSYIELLRSSSPSAAHETAAARLHSNEARGPLTAWGVDQIDHLLSEIDIAPYAQRQAICAQQPNGIWKKQTEECYVSFTRFRKERFPKLDIDAPTHLFQALCEVIDTHLIAHFANHYDVIKGLMLNFNLSVSMVPLQGFTQFVHSVPESDRKNIGFEIHRSDLFQDVGRTLEVVDELRRFGFRVILDSVTPNLLALADLSSLRFDAIKVNVSEEKVGGFDVAAARQSLSKIPPEKLIFFRCDNPHAFKLGRECGVSLYQGWLVDEQLGAKRG
;
A
#
# COMPACT_ATOMS: atom_id res chain seq x y z
N MET A 1 -28.48 -15.84 34.62
CA MET A 1 -29.58 -15.56 33.67
C MET A 1 -29.09 -15.94 32.30
N SER A 2 -29.77 -16.93 31.70
CA SER A 2 -29.39 -17.59 30.44
C SER A 2 -29.30 -16.58 29.30
N ARG A 3 -28.18 -16.59 28.57
CA ARG A 3 -27.95 -15.78 27.38
C ARG A 3 -28.62 -16.47 26.19
N SER A 4 -29.74 -15.93 25.72
CA SER A 4 -30.49 -16.43 24.56
C SER A 4 -29.82 -16.02 23.24
N TRP A 5 -28.62 -16.55 22.96
CA TRP A 5 -27.92 -16.40 21.68
C TRP A 5 -27.62 -17.73 20.98
N GLU A 6 -28.31 -18.81 21.39
CA GLU A 6 -28.36 -20.05 20.61
C GLU A 6 -29.66 -20.06 19.82
N VAL A 7 -29.63 -19.35 18.68
CA VAL A 7 -30.40 -19.80 17.53
C VAL A 7 -29.45 -20.75 16.80
N GLU A 8 -29.71 -22.05 16.92
CA GLU A 8 -29.07 -23.09 16.09
C GLU A 8 -29.05 -22.59 14.63
N ASP A 9 -27.85 -22.36 14.10
CA ASP A 9 -27.54 -21.86 12.74
C ASP A 9 -27.91 -20.40 12.35
N GLY A 10 -28.05 -19.49 13.32
CA GLY A 10 -28.37 -18.08 13.09
C GLY A 10 -27.21 -17.13 12.68
N ARG A 11 -26.54 -17.36 11.55
CA ARG A 11 -25.73 -16.29 10.89
C ARG A 11 -26.58 -15.60 9.83
N LEU A 12 -26.88 -14.30 10.02
CA LEU A 12 -27.73 -13.48 9.13
C LEU A 12 -27.23 -13.43 7.68
N LEU A 13 -25.92 -13.56 7.50
CA LEU A 13 -25.23 -13.80 6.23
C LEU A 13 -24.10 -14.81 6.48
N GLN A 14 -23.77 -15.64 5.50
CA GLN A 14 -22.51 -16.39 5.58
C GLN A 14 -21.37 -15.37 5.70
N PRO A 15 -20.44 -15.51 6.66
CA PRO A 15 -19.28 -14.65 6.74
C PRO A 15 -18.59 -14.66 5.38
N ASP A 16 -18.61 -13.51 4.71
CA ASP A 16 -17.99 -13.35 3.41
C ASP A 16 -16.76 -12.46 3.60
N PRO A 17 -15.62 -13.02 4.02
CA PRO A 17 -14.43 -12.25 4.35
C PRO A 17 -13.92 -11.42 3.16
N VAL A 18 -14.44 -11.63 1.94
CA VAL A 18 -14.14 -10.81 0.77
C VAL A 18 -14.74 -9.41 0.91
N ARG A 19 -15.95 -9.27 1.46
CA ARG A 19 -16.66 -7.98 1.58
C ARG A 19 -15.95 -7.01 2.51
N GLU A 20 -15.56 -7.47 3.71
CA GLU A 20 -14.79 -6.65 4.64
C GLU A 20 -13.40 -6.32 4.09
N GLN A 21 -12.78 -7.26 3.37
CA GLN A 21 -11.48 -7.05 2.75
C GLN A 21 -11.51 -5.96 1.66
N ASP A 22 -12.54 -5.97 0.81
CA ASP A 22 -12.74 -4.96 -0.23
C ASP A 22 -12.90 -3.56 0.37
N PHE A 23 -13.65 -3.45 1.47
CA PHE A 23 -13.82 -2.16 2.15
C PHE A 23 -12.53 -1.69 2.84
N ILE A 24 -11.75 -2.58 3.47
CA ILE A 24 -10.42 -2.23 4.04
C ILE A 24 -9.48 -1.71 2.94
N LEU A 25 -9.44 -2.39 1.79
CA LEU A 25 -8.65 -1.93 0.64
C LEU A 25 -9.08 -0.54 0.18
N ARG A 26 -10.38 -0.25 0.22
CA ARG A 26 -10.90 1.07 -0.10
C ARG A 26 -10.49 2.12 0.92
N VAL A 27 -10.56 1.83 2.22
CA VAL A 27 -10.12 2.75 3.28
C VAL A 27 -8.63 3.07 3.16
N ARG A 28 -7.81 2.05 2.88
CA ARG A 28 -6.40 2.24 2.55
C ARG A 28 -6.22 3.13 1.32
N ARG A 29 -7.01 2.93 0.26
CA ARG A 29 -6.99 3.80 -0.92
C ARG A 29 -7.41 5.24 -0.62
N MET A 30 -8.42 5.46 0.25
CA MET A 30 -8.84 6.79 0.69
C MET A 30 -7.69 7.51 1.41
N GLN A 31 -7.02 6.80 2.33
CA GLN A 31 -5.82 7.32 3.00
C GLN A 31 -4.70 7.63 2.01
N ARG A 32 -4.49 6.71 1.07
CA ARG A 32 -3.44 6.80 0.04
C ARG A 32 -3.62 8.02 -0.87
N LEU A 33 -4.84 8.27 -1.33
CA LEU A 33 -5.12 9.41 -2.22
C LEU A 33 -5.04 10.75 -1.49
N GLY A 34 -5.20 10.76 -0.17
CA GLY A 34 -5.23 11.99 0.64
C GLY A 34 -6.43 12.90 0.32
N THR A 35 -7.34 12.47 -0.56
CA THR A 35 -8.56 13.20 -0.88
C THR A 35 -9.50 13.16 0.32
N PRO A 36 -10.10 14.29 0.72
CA PRO A 36 -11.04 14.32 1.84
C PRO A 36 -12.21 13.39 1.59
N HIS A 37 -12.44 12.45 2.50
CA HIS A 37 -13.62 11.60 2.48
C HIS A 37 -14.37 11.67 3.81
N LEU A 38 -15.68 11.55 3.74
CA LEU A 38 -16.53 11.27 4.89
C LEU A 38 -16.89 9.79 4.84
N ALA A 39 -16.54 9.04 5.88
CA ALA A 39 -16.99 7.67 6.06
C ALA A 39 -17.91 7.59 7.29
N VAL A 40 -19.02 6.88 7.16
CA VAL A 40 -20.00 6.69 8.22
C VAL A 40 -20.27 5.20 8.37
N ASN A 41 -20.07 4.69 9.58
CA ASN A 41 -20.50 3.36 9.97
C ASN A 41 -21.87 3.43 10.64
N ILE A 42 -22.79 2.59 10.17
CA ILE A 42 -24.14 2.45 10.68
C ILE A 42 -24.22 1.07 11.33
N ALA A 43 -24.14 1.04 12.65
CA ALA A 43 -24.25 -0.19 13.44
C ALA A 43 -25.71 -0.59 13.61
N LEU A 44 -26.28 -1.16 12.55
CA LEU A 44 -27.66 -1.62 12.50
C LEU A 44 -27.98 -2.66 13.59
N GLN A 45 -27.01 -3.48 13.96
CA GLN A 45 -27.17 -4.44 15.07
C GLN A 45 -27.32 -3.78 16.45
N SER A 46 -26.91 -2.52 16.60
CA SER A 46 -27.12 -1.75 17.82
C SER A 46 -28.55 -1.19 17.93
N LEU A 47 -29.38 -1.35 16.89
CA LEU A 47 -30.79 -0.93 16.88
C LEU A 47 -31.70 -2.14 17.19
N PRO A 48 -32.39 -2.18 18.35
CA PRO A 48 -33.16 -3.34 18.78
C PRO A 48 -34.26 -3.79 17.80
N PHE A 49 -34.90 -2.84 17.12
CA PHE A 49 -35.97 -3.13 16.16
C PHE A 49 -35.45 -3.77 14.86
N VAL A 50 -34.17 -3.50 14.51
CA VAL A 50 -33.50 -4.12 13.36
C VAL A 50 -32.96 -5.49 13.75
N ALA A 51 -32.28 -5.58 14.90
CA ALA A 51 -31.69 -6.82 15.40
C ALA A 51 -32.73 -7.94 15.64
N ALA A 52 -33.98 -7.58 15.99
CA ALA A 52 -35.05 -8.55 16.25
C ALA A 52 -35.74 -9.12 14.98
N HIS A 53 -35.59 -8.47 13.81
CA HIS A 53 -36.40 -8.78 12.64
C HIS A 53 -35.61 -8.70 11.32
N LEU A 54 -35.31 -9.86 10.71
CA LEU A 54 -34.58 -9.96 9.45
C LEU A 54 -35.21 -9.14 8.31
N GLN A 55 -36.54 -9.12 8.20
CA GLN A 55 -37.24 -8.34 7.16
C GLN A 55 -37.00 -6.82 7.30
N VAL A 56 -36.82 -6.34 8.54
CA VAL A 56 -36.50 -4.94 8.81
C VAL A 56 -35.05 -4.64 8.40
N LEU A 57 -34.11 -5.55 8.71
CA LEU A 57 -32.72 -5.44 8.27
C LEU A 57 -32.60 -5.36 6.74
N GLU A 58 -33.24 -6.26 6.01
CA GLU A 58 -33.23 -6.26 4.53
C GLU A 58 -33.85 -4.98 3.95
N SER A 59 -34.92 -4.48 4.58
CA SER A 59 -35.55 -3.22 4.19
C SER A 59 -34.62 -2.03 4.44
N MET A 60 -33.85 -2.08 5.53
CA MET A 60 -32.82 -1.08 5.84
C MET A 60 -31.65 -1.09 4.89
N HIS A 61 -31.14 -2.25 4.53
CA HIS A 61 -30.10 -2.34 3.50
C HIS A 61 -30.56 -1.72 2.19
N LYS A 62 -31.78 -2.02 1.74
CA LYS A 62 -32.34 -1.42 0.51
C LYS A 62 -32.47 0.10 0.61
N ALA A 63 -32.98 0.62 1.73
CA ALA A 63 -33.12 2.05 1.94
C ALA A 63 -31.76 2.78 1.96
N LEU A 64 -30.77 2.20 2.66
CA LEU A 64 -29.42 2.74 2.74
C LEU A 64 -28.65 2.63 1.42
N GLN A 65 -28.86 1.56 0.66
CA GLN A 65 -28.26 1.40 -0.66
C GLN A 65 -28.85 2.40 -1.67
N GLU A 66 -30.16 2.64 -1.62
CA GLU A 66 -30.79 3.68 -2.44
C GLU A 66 -30.32 5.09 -2.02
N PHE A 67 -30.21 5.35 -0.72
CA PHE A 67 -29.64 6.59 -0.20
C PHE A 67 -28.20 6.80 -0.67
N ALA A 68 -27.38 5.76 -0.62
CA ALA A 68 -26.01 5.79 -1.15
C ALA A 68 -26.00 6.13 -2.64
N ARG A 69 -26.88 5.51 -3.43
CA ARG A 69 -27.00 5.78 -4.87
C ARG A 69 -27.38 7.23 -5.15
N VAL A 70 -28.36 7.77 -4.43
CA VAL A 70 -28.85 9.15 -4.62
C VAL A 70 -27.81 10.19 -4.19
N THR A 71 -27.06 9.91 -3.14
CA THR A 71 -26.03 10.82 -2.60
C THR A 71 -24.63 10.57 -3.18
N ASN A 72 -24.51 9.66 -4.14
CA ASN A 72 -23.24 9.21 -4.71
C ASN A 72 -22.23 8.70 -3.67
N ALA A 73 -22.73 8.04 -2.63
CA ALA A 73 -21.93 7.30 -1.66
C ALA A 73 -21.55 5.92 -2.20
N HIS A 74 -20.40 5.44 -1.77
CA HIS A 74 -20.12 4.01 -1.82
C HIS A 74 -20.78 3.30 -0.65
N PHE A 75 -21.48 2.21 -0.95
CA PHE A 75 -22.16 1.34 0.01
C PHE A 75 -21.34 0.07 0.21
N ALA A 76 -21.06 -0.29 1.46
CA ALA A 76 -20.44 -1.55 1.84
C ALA A 76 -21.22 -2.20 2.99
N GLU A 77 -21.64 -3.44 2.80
CA GLU A 77 -22.36 -4.25 3.79
C GLU A 77 -21.39 -5.20 4.50
N MET A 78 -21.43 -5.24 5.83
CA MET A 78 -20.60 -6.10 6.67
C MET A 78 -21.33 -7.40 7.00
N SER A 79 -20.61 -8.46 7.33
CA SER A 79 -21.17 -9.80 7.58
C SER A 79 -22.09 -9.88 8.80
N ASN A 80 -22.00 -8.93 9.73
CA ASN A 80 -22.97 -8.81 10.84
C ASN A 80 -24.22 -8.00 10.46
N GLY A 81 -24.32 -7.54 9.20
CA GLY A 81 -25.43 -6.73 8.70
C GLY A 81 -25.24 -5.22 8.91
N ASP A 82 -24.15 -4.75 9.51
CA ASP A 82 -23.87 -3.30 9.57
C ASP A 82 -23.45 -2.75 8.22
N VAL A 83 -23.55 -1.42 8.06
CA VAL A 83 -23.28 -0.75 6.78
C VAL A 83 -22.22 0.34 6.94
N PHE A 84 -21.34 0.44 5.96
CA PHE A 84 -20.49 1.61 5.77
C PHE A 84 -20.94 2.39 4.53
N LEU A 85 -21.07 3.69 4.69
CA LEU A 85 -21.23 4.64 3.59
C LEU A 85 -20.00 5.54 3.52
N SER A 86 -19.51 5.83 2.31
CA SER A 86 -18.39 6.76 2.15
C SER A 86 -18.52 7.66 0.93
N TRP A 87 -18.27 8.94 1.13
CA TRP A 87 -18.35 10.00 0.11
C TRP A 87 -17.01 10.69 -0.07
N GLU A 88 -16.67 10.99 -1.30
CA GLU A 88 -15.54 11.86 -1.63
C GLU A 88 -16.00 13.33 -1.59
N ASN A 89 -15.21 14.20 -0.94
CA ASN A 89 -15.37 15.65 -0.97
C ASN A 89 -16.78 16.19 -0.59
N THR A 90 -17.24 15.89 0.64
CA THR A 90 -18.54 16.39 1.13
C THR A 90 -18.44 17.78 1.74
N ALA A 91 -18.73 18.81 0.93
CA ALA A 91 -18.85 20.20 1.39
C ALA A 91 -19.96 20.42 2.46
N SER A 92 -20.86 19.44 2.66
CA SER A 92 -21.98 19.50 3.60
C SER A 92 -22.15 18.19 4.37
N ALA A 93 -21.07 17.70 4.98
CA ALA A 93 -21.06 16.45 5.76
C ALA A 93 -22.24 16.35 6.74
N ASN A 94 -22.49 17.39 7.54
CA ASN A 94 -23.59 17.39 8.52
C ASN A 94 -24.96 17.19 7.88
N ALA A 95 -25.23 17.84 6.74
CA ALA A 95 -26.53 17.76 6.08
C ALA A 95 -26.80 16.35 5.53
N VAL A 96 -25.77 15.71 4.96
CA VAL A 96 -25.86 14.33 4.48
C VAL A 96 -26.09 13.37 5.65
N VAL A 97 -25.42 13.58 6.79
CA VAL A 97 -25.61 12.73 7.96
C VAL A 97 -27.00 12.92 8.57
N ASP A 98 -27.55 14.14 8.60
CA ASP A 98 -28.90 14.37 9.11
C ASP A 98 -29.97 13.73 8.20
N GLN A 99 -29.77 13.76 6.88
CA GLN A 99 -30.62 13.02 5.94
C GLN A 99 -30.52 11.51 6.15
N LEU A 100 -29.32 10.99 6.42
CA LEU A 100 -29.11 9.58 6.74
C LEU A 100 -29.85 9.17 8.02
N VAL A 101 -29.78 10.00 9.07
CA VAL A 101 -30.54 9.76 10.31
C VAL A 101 -32.04 9.73 10.03
N ALA A 102 -32.56 10.64 9.20
CA ALA A 102 -33.98 10.62 8.82
C ALA A 102 -34.38 9.32 8.09
N VAL A 103 -33.51 8.76 7.25
CA VAL A 103 -33.74 7.44 6.61
C VAL A 103 -33.86 6.32 7.63
N ILE A 104 -32.99 6.33 8.65
CA ILE A 104 -33.01 5.33 9.74
C ILE A 104 -34.26 5.49 10.59
N ASP A 105 -34.63 6.72 10.97
CA ASP A 105 -35.80 7.00 11.82
C ASP A 105 -37.13 6.63 11.13
N MET A 106 -37.20 6.73 9.79
CA MET A 106 -38.36 6.30 9.00
C MET A 106 -38.62 4.78 9.09
N ALA A 107 -37.58 4.00 9.42
CA ALA A 107 -37.67 2.55 9.57
C ALA A 107 -38.34 2.10 10.87
N GLY A 108 -38.23 2.93 11.91
CA GLY A 108 -38.72 2.61 13.24
C GLY A 108 -38.20 3.60 14.27
N LYS A 109 -39.08 4.04 15.18
CA LYS A 109 -38.66 4.87 16.31
C LYS A 109 -37.82 4.03 17.28
N HIS A 110 -36.71 4.60 17.72
CA HIS A 110 -35.83 4.01 18.72
C HIS A 110 -35.30 5.08 19.68
N ASP A 111 -35.06 4.70 20.94
CA ASP A 111 -34.43 5.57 21.94
C ASP A 111 -32.91 5.33 22.06
N VAL A 112 -32.32 4.63 21.08
CA VAL A 112 -30.88 4.39 21.04
C VAL A 112 -30.16 5.71 20.74
N PRO A 113 -29.22 6.16 21.59
CA PRO A 113 -28.42 7.36 21.32
C PRO A 113 -27.67 7.27 19.99
N ARG A 114 -27.60 8.39 19.26
CA ARG A 114 -26.94 8.51 17.95
C ARG A 114 -25.54 7.90 17.94
N ASP A 115 -24.74 8.19 18.96
CA ASP A 115 -23.34 7.74 19.05
C ASP A 115 -23.17 6.21 19.18
N ASN A 116 -24.25 5.48 19.50
CA ASN A 116 -24.20 4.02 19.63
C ASN A 116 -24.40 3.29 18.30
N TYR A 117 -25.07 3.91 17.33
CA TYR A 117 -25.36 3.28 16.04
C TYR A 117 -24.77 4.04 14.84
N LEU A 118 -24.26 5.25 15.04
CA LEU A 118 -23.72 6.09 13.98
C LEU A 118 -22.32 6.58 14.36
N HIS A 119 -21.31 6.09 13.65
CA HIS A 119 -19.92 6.50 13.86
C HIS A 119 -19.39 7.21 12.61
N ILE A 120 -18.84 8.41 12.78
CA ILE A 120 -18.44 9.31 11.69
C ILE A 120 -16.93 9.44 11.69
N TYR A 121 -16.32 9.36 10.50
CA TYR A 121 -14.88 9.42 10.30
C TYR A 121 -14.55 10.39 9.15
N HIS A 122 -13.68 11.35 9.44
CA HIS A 122 -13.15 12.33 8.49
C HIS A 122 -11.76 11.92 8.02
N MET A 123 -11.68 11.40 6.80
CA MET A 123 -10.41 11.01 6.18
C MET A 123 -9.68 12.23 5.60
N PRO A 124 -8.33 12.29 5.70
CA PRO A 124 -7.43 11.24 6.21
C PRO A 124 -7.20 11.25 7.73
N ALA A 125 -7.75 12.23 8.46
CA ALA A 125 -7.44 12.43 9.89
C ALA A 125 -7.84 11.24 10.77
N ASP A 126 -9.01 10.65 10.51
CA ASP A 126 -9.57 9.56 11.31
C ASP A 126 -9.21 8.16 10.78
N TYR A 127 -8.17 8.04 9.95
CA TYR A 127 -7.77 6.74 9.37
C TYR A 127 -7.58 5.65 10.41
N THR A 128 -6.84 5.92 11.49
CA THR A 128 -6.58 4.94 12.55
C THR A 128 -7.88 4.48 13.20
N ALA A 129 -8.77 5.40 13.55
CA ALA A 129 -10.04 5.08 14.20
C ALA A 129 -10.99 4.30 13.27
N LEU A 130 -11.06 4.67 11.98
CA LEU A 130 -11.85 3.95 10.99
C LEU A 130 -11.31 2.53 10.75
N ARG A 131 -9.97 2.40 10.67
CA ARG A 131 -9.28 1.11 10.52
C ARG A 131 -9.56 0.18 11.70
N GLU A 132 -9.41 0.66 12.92
CA GLU A 132 -9.73 -0.09 14.15
C GLU A 132 -11.20 -0.53 14.17
N ARG A 133 -12.11 0.35 13.77
CA ARG A 133 -13.53 0.01 13.67
C ARG A 133 -13.77 -1.14 12.69
N ILE A 134 -13.22 -1.09 11.49
CA ILE A 134 -13.41 -2.17 10.50
C ILE A 134 -12.77 -3.48 10.96
N ASN A 135 -11.59 -3.41 11.60
CA ASN A 135 -10.94 -4.58 12.18
C ASN A 135 -11.82 -5.25 13.24
N SER A 136 -12.59 -4.49 14.03
CA SER A 136 -13.51 -5.08 15.01
C SER A 136 -14.58 -5.99 14.38
N TYR A 137 -14.99 -5.74 13.13
CA TYR A 137 -15.93 -6.61 12.40
C TYR A 137 -15.26 -7.93 11.99
N ILE A 138 -14.01 -7.87 11.56
CA ILE A 138 -13.23 -9.07 11.24
C ILE A 138 -12.97 -9.89 12.52
N GLU A 139 -12.68 -9.22 13.64
CA GLU A 139 -12.49 -9.87 14.93
C GLU A 139 -13.80 -10.48 15.45
N LEU A 140 -14.95 -9.80 15.32
CA LEU A 140 -16.26 -10.33 15.70
C LEU A 140 -16.61 -11.62 14.93
N LEU A 141 -16.35 -11.65 13.62
CA LEU A 141 -16.52 -12.87 12.80
C LEU A 141 -15.62 -14.03 13.25
N ARG A 142 -14.43 -13.71 13.79
CA ARG A 142 -13.44 -14.69 14.25
C ARG A 142 -13.60 -15.07 15.73
N SER A 143 -14.25 -14.23 16.53
CA SER A 143 -14.49 -14.40 17.98
C SER A 143 -15.51 -15.50 18.34
N SER A 144 -15.93 -16.31 17.37
CA SER A 144 -16.44 -17.67 17.67
C SER A 144 -15.38 -18.55 18.36
N SER A 145 -14.12 -18.07 18.48
CA SER A 145 -13.07 -18.61 19.34
C SER A 145 -12.73 -17.61 20.49
N PRO A 146 -12.86 -18.00 21.78
CA PRO A 146 -12.77 -17.10 22.94
C PRO A 146 -11.35 -16.58 23.31
N SER A 147 -10.35 -16.66 22.43
CA SER A 147 -8.94 -16.30 22.71
C SER A 147 -8.50 -14.93 22.16
N ALA A 148 -9.23 -14.35 21.20
CA ALA A 148 -8.67 -13.34 20.29
C ALA A 148 -8.50 -11.90 20.85
N ALA A 149 -9.17 -11.56 21.96
CA ALA A 149 -9.30 -10.16 22.40
C ALA A 149 -8.04 -9.56 23.07
N HIS A 150 -7.03 -10.37 23.41
CA HIS A 150 -5.79 -9.92 24.08
C HIS A 150 -4.49 -10.42 23.41
N GLU A 151 -4.58 -11.00 22.21
CA GLU A 151 -3.40 -11.49 21.49
C GLU A 151 -2.73 -10.36 20.69
N THR A 152 -1.40 -10.26 20.78
CA THR A 152 -0.60 -9.29 20.02
C THR A 152 -0.67 -9.58 18.51
N ALA A 153 -0.37 -8.58 17.67
CA ALA A 153 -0.31 -8.76 16.22
C ALA A 153 0.64 -9.90 15.82
N ALA A 154 1.78 -10.03 16.51
CA ALA A 154 2.70 -11.14 16.34
C ALA A 154 2.02 -12.49 16.62
N ALA A 155 1.33 -12.65 17.75
CA ALA A 155 0.67 -13.91 18.10
C ALA A 155 -0.38 -14.30 17.05
N ARG A 156 -1.17 -13.33 16.57
CA ARG A 156 -2.20 -13.52 15.53
C ARG A 156 -1.59 -13.95 14.20
N LEU A 157 -0.49 -13.33 13.77
CA LEU A 157 0.22 -13.69 12.53
C LEU A 157 0.89 -15.08 12.60
N HIS A 158 1.17 -15.58 13.80
CA HIS A 158 1.66 -16.94 14.04
C HIS A 158 0.53 -17.95 14.31
N SER A 159 -0.72 -17.51 14.50
CA SER A 159 -1.87 -18.38 14.78
C SER A 159 -2.39 -19.06 13.50
N ASN A 160 -3.27 -20.04 13.62
CA ASN A 160 -3.90 -20.66 12.44
C ASN A 160 -4.86 -19.71 11.71
N GLU A 161 -5.22 -18.56 12.31
CA GLU A 161 -6.07 -17.55 11.68
C GLU A 161 -5.37 -16.84 10.52
N ALA A 162 -4.04 -16.73 10.59
CA ALA A 162 -3.22 -16.16 9.52
C ALA A 162 -2.86 -17.17 8.42
N ARG A 163 -3.42 -18.40 8.44
CA ARG A 163 -3.12 -19.40 7.41
C ARG A 163 -3.85 -19.07 6.11
N GLY A 164 -3.12 -19.13 5.00
CA GLY A 164 -3.68 -19.00 3.65
C GLY A 164 -3.29 -17.67 3.00
N PRO A 165 -3.96 -17.28 1.89
CA PRO A 165 -3.54 -16.14 1.08
C PRO A 165 -3.52 -14.84 1.87
N LEU A 166 -2.64 -13.91 1.45
CA LEU A 166 -2.61 -12.55 1.98
C LEU A 166 -3.99 -11.91 1.84
N THR A 167 -4.54 -11.45 2.96
CA THR A 167 -5.82 -10.74 3.05
C THR A 167 -5.59 -9.31 3.51
N ALA A 168 -6.60 -8.44 3.36
CA ALA A 168 -6.51 -7.06 3.87
C ALA A 168 -6.26 -7.01 5.39
N TRP A 169 -6.85 -7.94 6.15
CA TRP A 169 -6.54 -8.14 7.58
C TRP A 169 -5.08 -8.55 7.80
N GLY A 170 -4.54 -9.46 6.97
CA GLY A 170 -3.13 -9.86 7.07
C GLY A 170 -2.19 -8.66 6.91
N VAL A 171 -2.46 -7.79 5.92
CA VAL A 171 -1.68 -6.56 5.74
C VAL A 171 -1.82 -5.62 6.94
N ASP A 172 -3.00 -5.57 7.54
CA ASP A 172 -3.28 -4.73 8.71
C ASP A 172 -2.55 -5.21 9.97
N GLN A 173 -2.55 -6.51 10.23
CA GLN A 173 -1.78 -7.05 11.35
C GLN A 173 -0.26 -6.89 11.13
N ILE A 174 0.22 -6.94 9.89
CA ILE A 174 1.63 -6.65 9.60
C ILE A 174 1.95 -5.17 9.87
N ASP A 175 1.06 -4.24 9.54
CA ASP A 175 1.22 -2.80 9.85
C ASP A 175 1.30 -2.57 11.37
N HIS A 176 0.41 -3.20 12.14
CA HIS A 176 0.48 -3.18 13.61
C HIS A 176 1.79 -3.78 14.13
N LEU A 177 2.18 -4.95 13.62
CA LEU A 177 3.43 -5.60 14.02
C LEU A 177 4.62 -4.68 13.77
N LEU A 178 4.69 -4.04 12.59
CA LEU A 178 5.78 -3.13 12.23
C LEU A 178 5.84 -1.88 13.11
N SER A 179 4.70 -1.47 13.69
CA SER A 179 4.66 -0.40 14.68
C SER A 179 5.26 -0.80 16.04
N GLU A 180 5.40 -2.11 16.31
CA GLU A 180 5.86 -2.67 17.59
C GLU A 180 7.31 -3.21 17.54
N ILE A 181 7.85 -3.47 16.35
CA ILE A 181 9.17 -4.11 16.18
C ILE A 181 10.17 -3.21 15.48
N ASP A 182 11.45 -3.52 15.66
CA ASP A 182 12.51 -2.95 14.84
C ASP A 182 12.55 -3.64 13.46
N ILE A 183 12.39 -2.85 12.40
CA ILE A 183 12.43 -3.31 11.00
C ILE A 183 13.87 -3.45 10.46
N ALA A 184 14.86 -2.80 11.08
CA ALA A 184 16.24 -2.76 10.61
C ALA A 184 16.87 -4.15 10.34
N PRO A 185 16.63 -5.20 11.15
CA PRO A 185 17.20 -6.52 10.88
C PRO A 185 16.77 -7.13 9.56
N TYR A 186 15.65 -6.67 8.98
CA TYR A 186 15.10 -7.13 7.71
C TYR A 186 15.48 -6.26 6.53
N ALA A 187 16.02 -5.06 6.78
CA ALA A 187 16.51 -4.15 5.76
C ALA A 187 17.75 -4.75 5.07
N GLN A 188 17.71 -4.82 3.75
CA GLN A 188 18.78 -5.24 2.87
C GLN A 188 19.13 -4.10 1.92
N ARG A 189 20.29 -4.24 1.28
CA ARG A 189 20.80 -3.31 0.28
C ARG A 189 21.25 -4.10 -0.94
N GLN A 190 20.78 -3.70 -2.12
CA GLN A 190 21.24 -4.26 -3.38
C GLN A 190 22.03 -3.22 -4.16
N ALA A 191 23.17 -3.62 -4.73
CA ALA A 191 24.05 -2.70 -5.43
C ALA A 191 23.51 -2.36 -6.83
N ILE A 192 23.61 -1.09 -7.20
CA ILE A 192 23.50 -0.61 -8.57
C ILE A 192 24.91 -0.23 -9.02
N CYS A 193 25.38 -0.87 -10.09
CA CYS A 193 26.78 -0.80 -10.51
C CYS A 193 26.93 -0.26 -11.93
N ALA A 194 28.04 0.43 -12.15
CA ALA A 194 28.51 0.75 -13.49
C ALA A 194 29.60 -0.25 -13.91
N GLN A 195 29.55 -0.70 -15.16
CA GLN A 195 30.66 -1.42 -15.78
C GLN A 195 31.62 -0.42 -16.41
N GLN A 196 32.87 -0.41 -15.96
CA GLN A 196 33.92 0.43 -16.53
C GLN A 196 34.43 -0.14 -17.86
N PRO A 197 35.08 0.68 -18.73
CA PRO A 197 35.61 0.21 -20.02
C PRO A 197 36.63 -0.94 -19.91
N ASN A 198 37.31 -1.07 -18.77
CA ASN A 198 38.24 -2.16 -18.47
C ASN A 198 37.54 -3.46 -17.98
N GLY A 199 36.20 -3.49 -17.95
CA GLY A 199 35.39 -4.61 -17.50
C GLY A 199 35.14 -4.67 -15.99
N ILE A 200 35.72 -3.76 -15.20
CA ILE A 200 35.56 -3.75 -13.73
C ILE A 200 34.19 -3.18 -13.36
N TRP A 201 33.50 -3.85 -12.44
CA TRP A 201 32.24 -3.40 -11.87
C TRP A 201 32.48 -2.50 -10.66
N LYS A 202 31.90 -1.29 -10.68
CA LYS A 202 31.98 -0.34 -9.57
C LYS A 202 30.58 0.03 -9.08
N LYS A 203 30.32 -0.23 -7.79
CA LYS A 203 29.11 0.21 -7.09
C LYS A 203 28.98 1.73 -7.14
N GLN A 204 27.81 2.22 -7.56
CA GLN A 204 27.48 3.64 -7.63
C GLN A 204 26.49 4.06 -6.54
N THR A 205 25.48 3.22 -6.29
CA THR A 205 24.45 3.45 -5.28
C THR A 205 23.90 2.10 -4.84
N GLU A 206 23.09 2.07 -3.79
CA GLU A 206 22.39 0.86 -3.32
C GLU A 206 20.89 1.12 -3.22
N GLU A 207 20.06 0.17 -3.61
CA GLU A 207 18.63 0.19 -3.29
C GLU A 207 18.43 -0.45 -1.91
N CYS A 208 17.74 0.24 -1.00
CA CYS A 208 17.35 -0.29 0.29
C CYS A 208 15.92 -0.85 0.22
N TYR A 209 15.76 -2.10 0.64
CA TYR A 209 14.48 -2.80 0.62
C TYR A 209 14.39 -3.76 1.81
N VAL A 210 13.19 -4.22 2.15
CA VAL A 210 13.01 -5.25 3.18
C VAL A 210 12.99 -6.64 2.53
N SER A 211 13.82 -7.54 3.05
CA SER A 211 13.84 -8.93 2.60
C SER A 211 12.54 -9.64 2.95
N PHE A 212 11.66 -9.75 1.97
CA PHE A 212 10.35 -10.36 2.18
C PHE A 212 10.45 -11.83 2.59
N THR A 213 11.36 -12.59 1.97
CA THR A 213 11.61 -14.00 2.29
C THR A 213 11.95 -14.20 3.75
N ARG A 214 12.88 -13.38 4.28
CA ARG A 214 13.31 -13.46 5.68
C ARG A 214 12.21 -12.96 6.62
N PHE A 215 11.63 -11.81 6.30
CA PHE A 215 10.61 -11.19 7.14
C PHE A 215 9.38 -12.08 7.30
N ARG A 216 8.86 -12.63 6.19
CA ARG A 216 7.75 -13.60 6.19
C ARG A 216 8.08 -14.82 7.02
N LYS A 217 9.23 -15.45 6.78
CA LYS A 217 9.63 -16.70 7.47
C LYS A 217 9.68 -16.52 8.98
N GLU A 218 10.16 -15.36 9.46
CA GLU A 218 10.30 -15.10 10.89
C GLU A 218 9.01 -14.60 11.54
N ARG A 219 8.19 -13.78 10.87
CA ARG A 219 7.12 -13.01 11.51
C ARG A 219 5.70 -13.39 11.13
N PHE A 220 5.49 -13.96 9.96
CA PHE A 220 4.16 -14.37 9.50
C PHE A 220 4.27 -15.59 8.58
N PRO A 221 4.82 -16.71 9.08
CA PRO A 221 5.17 -17.88 8.26
C PRO A 221 3.97 -18.61 7.68
N LYS A 222 2.77 -18.35 8.18
CA LYS A 222 1.52 -19.02 7.77
C LYS A 222 0.77 -18.31 6.65
N LEU A 223 1.11 -17.05 6.36
CA LEU A 223 0.53 -16.32 5.23
C LEU A 223 1.16 -16.77 3.93
N ASP A 224 0.34 -17.05 2.93
CA ASP A 224 0.73 -17.30 1.55
C ASP A 224 0.69 -15.97 0.80
N ILE A 225 1.85 -15.54 0.32
CA ILE A 225 2.01 -14.22 -0.25
C ILE A 225 2.53 -14.39 -1.66
N ASP A 226 1.59 -14.36 -2.59
CA ASP A 226 1.86 -14.45 -4.02
C ASP A 226 2.12 -13.06 -4.62
N ALA A 227 3.17 -12.94 -5.42
CA ALA A 227 3.52 -11.72 -6.14
C ALA A 227 3.15 -11.85 -7.63
N PRO A 228 2.67 -10.77 -8.31
CA PRO A 228 2.12 -9.51 -7.79
C PRO A 228 0.58 -9.46 -7.85
N THR A 229 -0.07 -9.27 -6.68
CA THR A 229 -1.49 -8.90 -6.53
C THR A 229 -1.62 -7.45 -5.98
N HIS A 230 -2.83 -6.87 -5.96
CA HIS A 230 -3.05 -5.54 -5.39
C HIS A 230 -2.76 -5.48 -3.87
N LEU A 231 -3.05 -6.57 -3.14
CA LEU A 231 -2.75 -6.69 -1.71
C LEU A 231 -1.25 -6.78 -1.44
N PHE A 232 -0.49 -7.43 -2.33
CA PHE A 232 0.97 -7.44 -2.24
C PHE A 232 1.53 -6.01 -2.35
N GLN A 233 1.01 -5.18 -3.26
CA GLN A 233 1.42 -3.77 -3.39
C GLN A 233 1.09 -2.96 -2.14
N ALA A 234 -0.12 -3.13 -1.59
CA ALA A 234 -0.49 -2.48 -0.33
C ALA A 234 0.42 -2.90 0.85
N LEU A 235 0.92 -4.14 0.85
CA LEU A 235 1.88 -4.61 1.84
C LEU A 235 3.27 -3.99 1.65
N CYS A 236 3.75 -3.88 0.40
CA CYS A 236 4.99 -3.15 0.10
C CYS A 236 4.90 -1.70 0.58
N GLU A 237 3.79 -1.00 0.30
CA GLU A 237 3.56 0.37 0.77
C GLU A 237 3.67 0.49 2.31
N VAL A 238 3.07 -0.43 3.06
CA VAL A 238 3.17 -0.47 4.53
C VAL A 238 4.63 -0.67 4.97
N ILE A 239 5.32 -1.64 4.40
CA ILE A 239 6.71 -1.96 4.74
C ILE A 239 7.64 -0.79 4.47
N ASP A 240 7.51 -0.16 3.29
CA ASP A 240 8.34 0.98 2.89
C ASP A 240 8.07 2.21 3.77
N THR A 241 6.82 2.43 4.17
CA THR A 241 6.46 3.51 5.11
C THR A 241 7.20 3.34 6.44
N HIS A 242 7.19 2.13 7.01
CA HIS A 242 7.90 1.82 8.25
C HIS A 242 9.42 1.86 8.09
N LEU A 243 9.95 1.46 6.93
CA LEU A 243 11.38 1.55 6.64
C LEU A 243 11.87 3.01 6.59
N ILE A 244 11.13 3.90 5.92
CA ILE A 244 11.43 5.33 5.87
C ILE A 244 11.32 5.94 7.27
N ALA A 245 10.27 5.63 8.02
CA ALA A 245 10.10 6.12 9.39
C ALA A 245 11.22 5.63 10.33
N HIS A 246 11.70 4.40 10.15
CA HIS A 246 12.86 3.90 10.88
C HIS A 246 14.11 4.74 10.60
N PHE A 247 14.44 5.00 9.34
CA PHE A 247 15.61 5.82 8.98
C PHE A 247 15.44 7.30 9.33
N ALA A 248 14.21 7.80 9.41
CA ALA A 248 13.94 9.15 9.92
C ALA A 248 14.49 9.30 11.35
N ASN A 249 14.32 8.27 12.18
CA ASN A 249 14.78 8.24 13.56
C ASN A 249 16.25 7.79 13.71
N HIS A 250 16.85 7.20 12.67
CA HIS A 250 18.18 6.59 12.72
C HIS A 250 19.07 7.03 11.54
N TYR A 251 19.04 8.33 11.21
CA TYR A 251 19.78 8.87 10.06
C TYR A 251 21.28 8.54 10.07
N ASP A 252 21.92 8.51 11.25
CA ASP A 252 23.35 8.19 11.39
C ASP A 252 23.74 6.83 10.76
N VAL A 253 22.79 5.90 10.67
CA VAL A 253 23.00 4.57 10.04
C VAL A 253 23.20 4.68 8.53
N ILE A 254 22.59 5.68 7.90
CA ILE A 254 22.64 5.89 6.44
C ILE A 254 23.50 7.08 6.01
N LYS A 255 24.07 7.79 6.97
CA LYS A 255 24.91 8.96 6.72
C LYS A 255 26.11 8.61 5.84
N GLY A 256 26.32 9.42 4.80
CA GLY A 256 27.40 9.25 3.82
C GLY A 256 27.22 8.11 2.82
N LEU A 257 26.11 7.36 2.90
CA LEU A 257 25.77 6.34 1.91
C LEU A 257 24.98 6.93 0.74
N MET A 258 25.14 6.33 -0.44
CA MET A 258 24.30 6.62 -1.61
C MET A 258 23.22 5.54 -1.69
N LEU A 259 22.00 5.89 -1.30
CA LEU A 259 20.89 4.96 -1.16
C LEU A 259 19.68 5.40 -1.99
N ASN A 260 18.94 4.43 -2.48
CA ASN A 260 17.61 4.61 -3.04
C ASN A 260 16.57 3.91 -2.16
N PHE A 261 15.40 4.51 -1.99
CA PHE A 261 14.26 3.94 -1.28
C PHE A 261 13.05 3.90 -2.19
N ASN A 262 12.26 2.82 -2.11
CA ASN A 262 10.94 2.81 -2.73
C ASN A 262 10.03 3.83 -2.03
N LEU A 263 9.23 4.55 -2.81
CA LEU A 263 8.32 5.58 -2.30
C LEU A 263 7.04 5.60 -3.12
N SER A 264 5.90 5.39 -2.46
CA SER A 264 4.62 5.67 -3.09
C SER A 264 4.31 7.17 -3.02
N VAL A 265 3.71 7.70 -4.09
CA VAL A 265 3.26 9.11 -4.21
C VAL A 265 2.37 9.53 -3.03
N SER A 266 1.63 8.60 -2.45
CA SER A 266 0.77 8.82 -1.29
C SER A 266 1.48 9.04 0.04
N MET A 267 2.74 8.62 0.15
CA MET A 267 3.51 8.72 1.38
C MET A 267 4.04 10.14 1.61
N VAL A 268 4.26 10.90 0.55
CA VAL A 268 4.84 12.26 0.60
C VAL A 268 4.07 13.22 1.52
N PRO A 269 2.72 13.30 1.48
CA PRO A 269 1.99 14.16 2.40
C PRO A 269 1.94 13.64 3.86
N LEU A 270 2.41 12.42 4.14
CA LEU A 270 2.33 11.84 5.48
C LEU A 270 3.39 12.42 6.43
N GLN A 271 3.04 12.49 7.72
CA GLN A 271 3.93 13.03 8.76
C GLN A 271 5.26 12.27 8.85
N GLY A 272 5.24 10.94 8.68
CA GLY A 272 6.45 10.12 8.72
C GLY A 272 7.47 10.51 7.64
N PHE A 273 7.00 10.83 6.43
CA PHE A 273 7.88 11.33 5.37
C PHE A 273 8.42 12.73 5.69
N THR A 274 7.57 13.62 6.20
CA THR A 274 8.01 14.96 6.63
C THR A 274 9.10 14.88 7.71
N GLN A 275 8.98 13.96 8.67
CA GLN A 275 10.00 13.71 9.69
C GLN A 275 11.32 13.24 9.07
N PHE A 276 11.27 12.35 8.07
CA PHE A 276 12.45 11.91 7.33
C PHE A 276 13.14 13.09 6.63
N VAL A 277 12.40 13.94 5.93
CA VAL A 277 12.98 15.12 5.25
C VAL A 277 13.70 16.05 6.23
N HIS A 278 13.15 16.23 7.43
CA HIS A 278 13.76 17.05 8.47
C HIS A 278 14.97 16.41 9.15
N SER A 279 15.03 15.08 9.24
CA SER A 279 16.16 14.40 9.87
C SER A 279 17.40 14.31 8.97
N VAL A 280 17.23 14.40 7.65
CA VAL A 280 18.32 14.39 6.67
C VAL A 280 18.85 15.82 6.40
N PRO A 281 20.13 16.12 6.69
CA PRO A 281 20.74 17.41 6.36
C PRO A 281 20.70 17.70 4.86
N GLU A 282 20.47 18.95 4.47
CA GLU A 282 20.36 19.37 3.06
C GLU A 282 21.57 18.95 2.20
N SER A 283 22.78 18.99 2.77
CA SER A 283 24.02 18.58 2.09
C SER A 283 24.02 17.12 1.65
N ASP A 284 23.25 16.27 2.35
CA ASP A 284 23.26 14.82 2.20
C ASP A 284 22.07 14.31 1.39
N ARG A 285 21.02 15.13 1.20
CA ARG A 285 19.79 14.73 0.47
C ARG A 285 20.06 14.27 -0.96
N LYS A 286 21.06 14.84 -1.64
CA LYS A 286 21.48 14.42 -2.98
C LYS A 286 21.98 12.97 -3.05
N ASN A 287 22.41 12.39 -1.94
CA ASN A 287 22.87 11.01 -1.86
C ASN A 287 21.68 10.04 -1.75
N ILE A 288 20.48 10.54 -1.45
CA ILE A 288 19.26 9.76 -1.30
C ILE A 288 18.41 9.91 -2.56
N GLY A 289 18.01 8.77 -3.13
CA GLY A 289 17.05 8.66 -4.23
C GLY A 289 15.73 8.07 -3.76
N PHE A 290 14.64 8.51 -4.37
CA PHE A 290 13.32 7.89 -4.21
C PHE A 290 12.88 7.25 -5.53
N GLU A 291 12.56 5.96 -5.48
CA GLU A 291 12.08 5.18 -6.61
C GLU A 291 10.55 5.17 -6.59
N ILE A 292 9.95 5.81 -7.60
CA ILE A 292 8.49 5.86 -7.78
C ILE A 292 8.13 4.85 -8.87
N HIS A 293 7.32 3.87 -8.52
CA HIS A 293 6.89 2.83 -9.46
C HIS A 293 6.03 3.44 -10.58
N ARG A 294 6.21 2.98 -11.83
CA ARG A 294 5.45 3.50 -12.99
C ARG A 294 3.92 3.46 -12.83
N SER A 295 3.38 2.56 -12.00
CA SER A 295 1.93 2.51 -11.76
C SER A 295 1.41 3.78 -11.11
N ASP A 296 2.17 4.40 -10.22
CA ASP A 296 1.78 5.65 -9.56
C ASP A 296 1.69 6.77 -10.59
N LEU A 297 2.69 6.85 -11.50
CA LEU A 297 2.67 7.77 -12.64
C LEU A 297 1.41 7.61 -13.49
N PHE A 298 1.01 6.37 -13.82
CA PHE A 298 -0.18 6.13 -14.65
C PHE A 298 -1.49 6.29 -13.88
N GLN A 299 -1.48 6.13 -12.56
CA GLN A 299 -2.66 6.34 -11.73
C GLN A 299 -3.04 7.81 -11.67
N ASP A 300 -2.04 8.70 -11.50
CA ASP A 300 -2.23 10.15 -11.55
C ASP A 300 -0.93 10.84 -11.98
N VAL A 301 -0.85 11.21 -13.26
CA VAL A 301 0.34 11.86 -13.84
C VAL A 301 0.58 13.22 -13.20
N GLY A 302 -0.48 14.00 -13.00
CA GLY A 302 -0.38 15.37 -12.47
C GLY A 302 0.18 15.35 -11.05
N ARG A 303 -0.45 14.56 -10.18
CA ARG A 303 -0.01 14.42 -8.79
C ARG A 303 1.39 13.83 -8.68
N THR A 304 1.72 12.85 -9.53
CA THR A 304 3.07 12.28 -9.54
C THR A 304 4.12 13.34 -9.88
N LEU A 305 3.89 14.15 -10.91
CA LEU A 305 4.84 15.20 -11.31
C LEU A 305 5.00 16.30 -10.26
N GLU A 306 3.92 16.67 -9.56
CA GLU A 306 4.00 17.56 -8.40
C GLU A 306 4.91 16.99 -7.30
N VAL A 307 4.74 15.70 -6.98
CA VAL A 307 5.59 15.00 -6.01
C VAL A 307 7.04 14.95 -6.49
N VAL A 308 7.31 14.68 -7.77
CA VAL A 308 8.67 14.72 -8.33
C VAL A 308 9.28 16.12 -8.11
N ASP A 309 8.57 17.19 -8.42
CA ASP A 309 9.06 18.56 -8.23
C ASP A 309 9.23 18.90 -6.74
N GLU A 310 8.41 18.37 -5.84
CA GLU A 310 8.56 18.52 -4.39
C GLU A 310 9.82 17.83 -3.85
N LEU A 311 10.02 16.55 -4.16
CA LEU A 311 11.21 15.79 -3.75
C LEU A 311 12.50 16.43 -4.24
N ARG A 312 12.51 16.89 -5.50
CA ARG A 312 13.64 17.60 -6.09
C ARG A 312 13.90 18.95 -5.42
N ARG A 313 12.85 19.70 -5.05
CA ARG A 313 12.99 20.96 -4.29
C ARG A 313 13.60 20.71 -2.92
N PHE A 314 13.29 19.59 -2.27
CA PHE A 314 13.98 19.20 -1.04
C PHE A 314 15.45 18.82 -1.26
N GLY A 315 15.86 18.48 -2.48
CA GLY A 315 17.23 18.12 -2.83
C GLY A 315 17.48 16.62 -3.00
N PHE A 316 16.41 15.80 -3.02
CA PHE A 316 16.50 14.36 -3.28
C PHE A 316 16.54 14.06 -4.78
N ARG A 317 17.10 12.90 -5.14
CA ARG A 317 16.98 12.35 -6.49
C ARG A 317 15.67 11.58 -6.64
N VAL A 318 15.09 11.58 -7.83
CA VAL A 318 13.86 10.81 -8.12
C VAL A 318 14.06 9.90 -9.32
N ILE A 319 13.75 8.62 -9.15
CA ILE A 319 13.90 7.58 -10.15
C ILE A 319 12.52 7.05 -10.53
N LEU A 320 12.23 6.95 -11.83
CA LEU A 320 11.05 6.25 -12.31
C LEU A 320 11.35 4.76 -12.42
N ASP A 321 10.68 3.95 -11.61
CA ASP A 321 10.96 2.52 -11.50
C ASP A 321 10.00 1.63 -12.31
N SER A 322 10.47 0.41 -12.59
CA SER A 322 9.71 -0.67 -13.21
C SER A 322 9.18 -0.34 -14.60
N VAL A 323 9.88 0.56 -15.31
CA VAL A 323 9.61 0.86 -16.71
C VAL A 323 9.85 -0.38 -17.54
N THR A 324 8.85 -0.78 -18.33
CA THR A 324 9.04 -1.88 -19.26
C THR A 324 9.66 -1.35 -20.55
N PRO A 325 10.41 -2.18 -21.27
CA PRO A 325 11.04 -1.71 -22.48
C PRO A 325 10.02 -1.32 -23.58
N ASN A 326 8.85 -1.97 -23.63
CA ASN A 326 7.73 -1.60 -24.50
C ASN A 326 7.13 -0.23 -24.17
N LEU A 327 7.14 0.19 -22.90
CA LEU A 327 6.61 1.49 -22.51
C LEU A 327 7.41 2.64 -23.15
N LEU A 328 8.73 2.47 -23.27
CA LEU A 328 9.60 3.47 -23.88
C LEU A 328 9.28 3.70 -25.36
N ALA A 329 8.77 2.68 -26.06
CA ALA A 329 8.34 2.81 -27.45
C ALA A 329 7.02 3.59 -27.60
N LEU A 330 6.20 3.65 -26.53
CA LEU A 330 4.87 4.26 -26.55
C LEU A 330 4.84 5.67 -25.96
N ALA A 331 5.76 5.99 -25.05
CA ALA A 331 5.76 7.26 -24.33
C ALA A 331 7.16 7.88 -24.26
N ASP A 332 7.24 9.19 -24.51
CA ASP A 332 8.48 9.94 -24.34
C ASP A 332 8.70 10.35 -22.89
N LEU A 333 9.36 9.48 -22.14
CA LEU A 333 9.68 9.71 -20.73
C LEU A 333 10.84 10.72 -20.54
N SER A 334 11.56 11.11 -21.60
CA SER A 334 12.69 12.05 -21.49
C SER A 334 12.26 13.46 -21.09
N SER A 335 11.00 13.81 -21.38
CA SER A 335 10.38 15.08 -20.99
C SER A 335 10.01 15.15 -19.50
N LEU A 336 9.99 14.01 -18.81
CA LEU A 336 9.62 13.94 -17.40
C LEU A 336 10.85 14.21 -16.53
N ARG A 337 10.67 14.93 -15.42
CA ARG A 337 11.75 15.47 -14.58
C ARG A 337 12.46 14.46 -13.66
N PHE A 338 12.46 13.19 -14.04
CA PHE A 338 13.18 12.15 -13.30
C PHE A 338 14.70 12.28 -13.49
N ASP A 339 15.45 11.98 -12.43
CA ASP A 339 16.91 11.93 -12.45
C ASP A 339 17.42 10.65 -13.11
N ALA A 340 16.67 9.55 -12.98
CA ALA A 340 16.94 8.30 -13.65
C ALA A 340 15.66 7.54 -14.01
N ILE A 341 15.77 6.61 -14.95
CA ILE A 341 14.72 5.69 -15.37
C ILE A 341 15.27 4.28 -15.25
N LYS A 342 14.56 3.45 -14.49
CA LYS A 342 14.94 2.07 -14.18
C LYS A 342 14.06 1.10 -14.99
N VAL A 343 14.72 0.39 -15.89
CA VAL A 343 14.11 -0.41 -16.96
C VAL A 343 14.23 -1.90 -16.63
N ASN A 344 13.09 -2.59 -16.58
CA ASN A 344 13.02 -4.02 -16.27
C ASN A 344 13.40 -4.83 -17.50
N VAL A 345 14.50 -5.57 -17.43
CA VAL A 345 15.02 -6.41 -18.52
C VAL A 345 14.99 -7.90 -18.18
N SER A 346 14.02 -8.34 -17.38
CA SER A 346 13.79 -9.77 -17.13
C SER A 346 13.52 -10.52 -18.46
N GLU A 347 13.90 -11.79 -18.51
CA GLU A 347 13.88 -12.60 -19.75
C GLU A 347 12.50 -12.62 -20.43
N GLU A 348 11.42 -12.73 -19.64
CA GLU A 348 10.03 -12.66 -20.11
C GLU A 348 9.68 -11.32 -20.78
N LYS A 349 10.33 -10.22 -20.39
CA LYS A 349 10.10 -8.88 -20.94
C LYS A 349 10.99 -8.61 -22.16
N VAL A 350 12.11 -9.32 -22.27
CA VAL A 350 13.06 -9.21 -23.39
C VAL A 350 12.69 -10.15 -24.54
N GLY A 351 12.00 -11.28 -24.29
CA GLY A 351 11.65 -12.27 -25.30
C GLY A 351 10.76 -11.79 -26.47
N GLY A 352 10.03 -10.68 -26.30
CA GLY A 352 9.22 -10.03 -27.35
C GLY A 352 9.71 -8.63 -27.73
N PHE A 353 10.95 -8.31 -27.39
CA PHE A 353 11.47 -6.96 -27.41
C PHE A 353 12.08 -6.58 -28.76
N ASP A 354 11.51 -5.57 -29.41
CA ASP A 354 12.12 -4.95 -30.59
C ASP A 354 13.30 -4.08 -30.16
N VAL A 355 14.51 -4.65 -30.25
CA VAL A 355 15.77 -3.99 -29.92
C VAL A 355 15.98 -2.71 -30.71
N ALA A 356 15.51 -2.62 -31.96
CA ALA A 356 15.69 -1.43 -32.79
C ALA A 356 14.78 -0.29 -32.31
N ALA A 357 13.49 -0.56 -32.11
CA ALA A 357 12.53 0.42 -31.58
C ALA A 357 12.92 0.89 -30.17
N ALA A 358 13.42 -0.03 -29.35
CA ALA A 358 13.88 0.31 -28.02
C ALA A 358 15.16 1.12 -28.01
N ARG A 359 16.13 0.80 -28.86
CA ARG A 359 17.33 1.60 -29.02
C ARG A 359 17.00 3.03 -29.44
N GLN A 360 16.03 3.20 -30.34
CA GLN A 360 15.54 4.52 -30.74
C GLN A 360 14.89 5.29 -29.58
N SER A 361 14.20 4.58 -28.68
CA SER A 361 13.53 5.19 -27.54
C SER A 361 14.52 5.52 -26.42
N LEU A 362 15.42 4.59 -26.11
CA LEU A 362 16.47 4.75 -25.12
C LEU A 362 17.50 5.81 -25.52
N SER A 363 17.80 5.98 -26.82
CA SER A 363 18.76 6.99 -27.28
C SER A 363 18.32 8.43 -27.02
N LYS A 364 17.04 8.66 -26.71
CA LYS A 364 16.52 9.97 -26.29
C LYS A 364 16.83 10.28 -24.82
N ILE A 365 17.17 9.27 -24.04
CA ILE A 365 17.48 9.40 -22.61
C ILE A 365 19.00 9.37 -22.45
N PRO A 366 19.60 10.31 -21.70
CA PRO A 366 21.03 10.28 -21.45
C PRO A 366 21.47 8.93 -20.81
N PRO A 367 22.52 8.28 -21.33
CA PRO A 367 23.08 7.02 -20.81
C PRO A 367 23.23 6.90 -19.29
N GLU A 368 23.62 7.99 -18.64
CA GLU A 368 23.84 8.11 -17.20
C GLU A 368 22.54 8.12 -16.38
N LYS A 369 21.40 8.37 -17.04
CA LYS A 369 20.07 8.31 -16.42
C LYS A 369 19.41 6.94 -16.57
N LEU A 370 19.99 6.01 -17.31
CA LEU A 370 19.40 4.70 -17.55
C LEU A 370 19.98 3.66 -16.60
N ILE A 371 19.09 2.99 -15.87
CA ILE A 371 19.41 1.85 -15.00
C ILE A 371 18.70 0.62 -15.56
N PHE A 372 19.42 -0.43 -15.91
CA PHE A 372 18.82 -1.73 -16.21
C PHE A 372 18.76 -2.55 -14.92
N PHE A 373 17.59 -3.10 -14.61
CA PHE A 373 17.43 -3.97 -13.44
C PHE A 373 16.79 -5.31 -13.84
N ARG A 374 16.95 -6.32 -12.97
CA ARG A 374 16.73 -7.75 -13.30
C ARG A 374 17.70 -8.24 -14.37
N CYS A 375 18.95 -7.76 -14.31
CA CYS A 375 20.06 -8.24 -15.13
C CYS A 375 20.52 -9.63 -14.66
N ASP A 376 19.63 -10.61 -14.79
CA ASP A 376 19.81 -11.98 -14.29
C ASP A 376 20.21 -12.93 -15.43
N ASN A 377 20.33 -12.42 -16.65
CA ASN A 377 20.74 -13.15 -17.84
C ASN A 377 21.81 -12.38 -18.64
N PRO A 378 22.70 -13.06 -19.40
CA PRO A 378 23.71 -12.39 -20.21
C PRO A 378 23.17 -11.49 -21.33
N HIS A 379 21.94 -11.73 -21.80
CA HIS A 379 21.31 -10.90 -22.84
C HIS A 379 21.06 -9.47 -22.34
N ALA A 380 20.72 -9.28 -21.07
CA ALA A 380 20.53 -7.97 -20.45
C ALA A 380 21.78 -7.08 -20.57
N PHE A 381 22.98 -7.64 -20.35
CA PHE A 381 24.22 -6.89 -20.49
C PHE A 381 24.58 -6.58 -21.94
N LYS A 382 24.34 -7.53 -22.86
CA LYS A 382 24.56 -7.28 -24.29
C LYS A 382 23.66 -6.14 -24.77
N LEU A 383 22.38 -6.21 -24.43
CA LEU A 383 21.40 -5.18 -24.76
C LEU A 383 21.78 -3.84 -24.15
N GLY A 384 22.16 -3.82 -22.86
CA GLY A 384 22.60 -2.61 -22.19
C GLY A 384 23.76 -1.93 -22.91
N ARG A 385 24.79 -2.69 -23.33
CA ARG A 385 25.91 -2.16 -24.12
C ARG A 385 25.47 -1.61 -25.47
N GLU A 386 24.59 -2.31 -26.18
CA GLU A 386 24.08 -1.87 -27.49
C GLU A 386 23.22 -0.61 -27.40
N CYS A 387 22.53 -0.42 -26.28
CA CYS A 387 21.71 0.76 -25.98
C CYS A 387 22.48 1.88 -25.25
N GLY A 388 23.76 1.68 -24.93
CA GLY A 388 24.58 2.67 -24.22
C GLY A 388 24.25 2.81 -22.74
N VAL A 389 23.60 1.84 -22.11
CA VAL A 389 23.23 1.88 -20.69
C VAL A 389 24.47 1.74 -19.80
N SER A 390 24.55 2.59 -18.77
CA SER A 390 25.72 2.71 -17.92
C SER A 390 25.56 2.08 -16.54
N LEU A 391 24.33 1.85 -16.07
CA LEU A 391 24.03 1.34 -14.74
C LEU A 391 23.22 0.03 -14.80
N TYR A 392 23.59 -0.93 -13.96
CA TYR A 392 23.02 -2.27 -13.93
C TYR A 392 22.75 -2.74 -12.50
N GLN A 393 21.69 -3.51 -12.33
CA GLN A 393 21.29 -4.15 -11.08
C GLN A 393 20.72 -5.54 -11.37
N GLY A 394 21.07 -6.53 -10.57
CA GLY A 394 20.56 -7.88 -10.72
C GLY A 394 21.52 -8.94 -10.19
N TRP A 395 21.07 -10.18 -10.20
CA TRP A 395 21.80 -11.31 -9.65
C TRP A 395 23.19 -11.49 -10.26
N LEU A 396 23.32 -11.35 -11.59
CA LEU A 396 24.63 -11.45 -12.23
C LEU A 396 25.56 -10.29 -11.85
N VAL A 397 25.03 -9.11 -11.53
CA VAL A 397 25.85 -7.98 -11.05
C VAL A 397 26.37 -8.29 -9.64
N ASP A 398 25.51 -8.81 -8.77
CA ASP A 398 25.88 -9.20 -7.40
C ASP A 398 26.96 -10.30 -7.41
N GLU A 399 26.88 -11.26 -8.33
CA GLU A 399 27.91 -12.30 -8.53
C GLU A 399 29.27 -11.69 -8.92
N GLN A 400 29.28 -10.72 -9.83
CA GLN A 400 30.52 -10.05 -10.25
C GLN A 400 31.18 -9.24 -9.13
N LEU A 401 30.41 -8.79 -8.14
CA LEU A 401 30.91 -8.13 -6.94
C LEU A 401 31.36 -9.10 -5.84
N GLY A 402 31.17 -10.41 -6.01
CA GLY A 402 31.43 -11.41 -4.97
C GLY A 402 30.48 -11.31 -3.78
N ALA A 403 29.29 -10.72 -3.97
CA ALA A 403 28.28 -10.64 -2.91
C ALA A 403 27.75 -12.05 -2.57
N LYS A 404 27.82 -12.44 -1.29
CA LYS A 404 27.27 -13.73 -0.84
C LYS A 404 25.75 -13.66 -0.78
N ARG A 405 25.09 -14.76 -1.17
CA ARG A 405 23.64 -14.96 -1.04
C ARG A 405 23.18 -14.66 0.40
N GLY A 406 22.21 -13.75 0.54
CA GLY A 406 21.51 -13.45 1.79
C GLY A 406 20.12 -14.07 1.83
#